data_AF-A0A0N1KHE1-F1
#
_entry.id   AF-A0A0N1KHE1-F1
#
_cell.length_a   1.000
_cell.length_b   1.000
_cell.length_c   1.000
_cell.angle_alpha   90.00
_cell.angle_beta   90.00
_cell.angle_gamma   90.00
#
_symmetry.space_group_name_H-M   'P 1'
#
loop_
_entity.id
_entity.type
_entity.pdbx_description
1 polymer ?
#
loop_
_entity_poly.entity_id
_entity_poly.type
_entity_poly.pdbx_seq_one_letter_code
_entity_poly.pdbx_strand_id
1 'polypeptide(L)' 'MANDNNGWIRCDERQPELGDYSVLAYWEGHGGMDMVHVDDYFGDITNGRDEHGNLMHTKWYLSQKVTHWQPMPEAPIK' A
#
# COMPACT_ATOMS: atom_id res chain seq x y z
N MET A 1 -17.48 10.11 12.62
CA MET A 1 -17.87 10.77 11.35
C MET A 1 -16.79 10.38 10.35
N ALA A 2 -17.18 9.93 9.16
CA ALA A 2 -16.24 9.43 8.14
C ALA A 2 -15.27 10.56 7.74
N ASN A 3 -13.97 10.26 7.68
CA ASN A 3 -12.95 11.21 7.28
C ASN A 3 -13.26 11.81 5.89
N ASP A 4 -13.43 13.12 5.92
CA ASP A 4 -13.28 14.20 4.95
C ASP A 4 -12.09 14.12 3.94
N ASN A 5 -11.41 12.97 3.80
CA ASN A 5 -10.26 12.78 2.90
C ASN A 5 -10.63 12.11 1.56
N ASN A 6 -11.84 12.36 1.07
CA ASN A 6 -12.31 11.88 -0.25
C ASN A 6 -12.11 10.37 -0.51
N GLY A 7 -12.20 9.53 0.55
CA GLY A 7 -12.05 8.08 0.46
C GLY A 7 -10.63 7.52 0.67
N TRP A 8 -9.60 8.38 0.80
CA TRP A 8 -8.23 7.97 1.08
C TRP A 8 -8.04 7.57 2.55
N ILE A 9 -7.40 6.41 2.74
CA ILE A 9 -7.11 5.80 4.05
C ILE A 9 -5.60 5.86 4.27
N ARG A 10 -5.15 6.36 5.42
CA ARG A 10 -3.72 6.35 5.72
C ARG A 10 -3.23 4.93 5.98
N CYS A 11 -2.05 4.58 5.47
CA CYS A 11 -1.47 3.25 5.65
C CYS A 11 -1.16 2.91 7.13
N ASP A 12 -0.95 3.93 7.98
CA ASP A 12 -0.73 3.75 9.43
C ASP A 12 -2.03 3.60 10.23
N GLU A 13 -3.18 4.02 9.68
CA GLU A 13 -4.50 3.79 10.26
C GLU A 13 -5.02 2.40 9.93
N ARG A 14 -4.94 2.01 8.65
CA ARG A 14 -5.41 0.72 8.15
C ARG A 14 -4.72 0.37 6.84
N GLN A 15 -4.31 -0.90 6.70
CA GLN A 15 -3.81 -1.46 5.45
C GLN A 15 -4.93 -2.15 4.67
N PRO A 16 -4.83 -2.29 3.34
CA PRO A 16 -5.71 -3.17 2.59
C PRO A 16 -5.56 -4.62 3.07
N GLU A 17 -6.63 -5.40 2.94
CA GLU A 17 -6.56 -6.85 3.20
C GLU A 17 -5.71 -7.52 2.13
N LEU A 18 -4.79 -8.41 2.49
CA LEU A 18 -3.95 -9.08 1.48
C LEU A 18 -4.81 -9.92 0.50
N GLY A 19 -4.42 -9.92 -0.77
CA GLY A 19 -5.09 -10.64 -1.84
C GLY A 19 -4.68 -10.18 -3.24
N ASP A 20 -5.12 -10.95 -4.24
CA ASP A 20 -4.85 -10.72 -5.65
C ASP A 20 -5.76 -9.65 -6.26
N TYR A 21 -5.49 -8.39 -5.92
CA TYR A 21 -6.18 -7.23 -6.46
C TYR A 21 -5.32 -5.96 -6.36
N SER A 22 -5.80 -4.88 -6.95
CA SER A 22 -5.11 -3.60 -6.98
C SER A 22 -5.87 -2.51 -6.23
N VAL A 23 -5.11 -1.53 -5.73
CA VAL A 23 -5.62 -0.29 -5.11
C VAL A 23 -4.94 0.91 -5.73
N LEU A 24 -5.52 2.10 -5.55
CA LEU A 24 -4.80 3.35 -5.78
C LEU A 24 -3.94 3.63 -4.55
N ALA A 25 -2.70 4.05 -4.79
CA ALA A 25 -1.74 4.47 -3.79
C ALA A 25 -1.33 5.94 -4.02
N TYR A 26 -1.01 6.64 -2.94
CA TYR A 26 -0.52 8.02 -2.99
C TYR A 26 0.88 8.13 -2.37
N TRP A 27 1.78 8.80 -3.09
CA TRP A 27 3.16 9.06 -2.70
C TRP A 27 3.31 10.53 -2.31
N GLU A 28 3.29 10.81 -1.00
CA GLU A 28 3.46 12.18 -0.51
C GLU A 28 4.79 12.80 -0.94
N GLY A 29 5.87 12.01 -0.99
CA GLY A 29 7.19 12.48 -1.39
C GLY A 29 7.30 12.97 -2.84
N HIS A 30 6.38 12.57 -3.71
CA HIS A 30 6.35 12.95 -5.13
C HIS A 30 5.06 13.69 -5.54
N GLY A 31 4.05 13.75 -4.66
CA GLY A 31 2.74 14.32 -4.94
C GLY A 31 1.93 13.53 -5.98
N GLY A 32 2.30 12.27 -6.25
CA GLY A 32 1.72 11.43 -7.30
C GLY A 32 0.81 10.33 -6.76
N MET A 33 -0.09 9.85 -7.62
CA MET A 33 -0.91 8.66 -7.37
C MET A 33 -0.87 7.70 -8.56
N ASP A 34 -0.88 6.41 -8.27
CA ASP A 34 -0.86 5.32 -9.26
C ASP A 34 -1.48 4.05 -8.65
N MET A 35 -1.74 3.06 -9.50
CA MET A 35 -2.24 1.75 -9.12
C MET A 35 -1.09 0.84 -8.65
N VAL A 36 -1.34 0.10 -7.57
CA VAL A 36 -0.41 -0.93 -7.05
C VAL A 36 -1.15 -2.23 -6.78
N HIS A 37 -0.46 -3.36 -6.96
CA HIS A 37 -0.95 -4.67 -6.53
C HIS A 37 -0.76 -4.84 -5.02
N VAL A 38 -1.79 -5.33 -4.33
CA VAL A 38 -1.84 -5.33 -2.86
C VAL A 38 -0.82 -6.29 -2.27
N ASP A 39 -0.70 -7.52 -2.79
CA ASP A 39 0.26 -8.49 -2.24
C ASP A 39 1.70 -8.05 -2.45
N ASP A 40 2.01 -7.41 -3.59
CA ASP A 40 3.35 -6.90 -3.86
C ASP A 40 3.74 -5.73 -2.93
N TYR A 41 2.78 -4.82 -2.66
CA TYR A 41 3.08 -3.60 -1.92
C TYR A 41 2.94 -3.72 -0.40
N PHE A 42 1.94 -4.47 0.05
CA PHE A 42 1.55 -4.59 1.45
C PHE A 42 1.87 -5.97 2.04
N GLY A 43 2.19 -6.96 1.21
CA GLY A 43 2.70 -8.26 1.66
C GLY A 43 4.12 -8.18 2.23
N ASP A 44 4.50 -9.20 2.99
CA ASP A 44 5.86 -9.32 3.52
C ASP A 44 6.83 -9.73 2.41
N ILE A 45 7.82 -8.89 2.15
CA ILE A 45 8.92 -9.17 1.24
C ILE A 45 10.21 -9.33 2.04
N THR A 46 11.14 -10.15 1.54
CA THR A 46 12.42 -10.37 2.22
C THR A 46 13.29 -9.11 2.13
N ASN A 47 13.86 -8.67 3.26
CA ASN A 47 14.72 -7.50 3.37
C ASN A 47 16.12 -7.84 3.91
N GLY A 48 16.71 -8.91 3.38
CA GLY A 48 18.02 -9.39 3.82
C GLY A 48 17.98 -10.26 5.07
N ARG A 49 19.11 -10.33 5.76
CA ARG A 49 19.31 -11.15 6.96
C ARG A 49 19.82 -10.29 8.12
N ASP A 50 19.44 -10.64 9.34
CA ASP A 50 19.96 -10.04 10.56
C ASP A 50 21.39 -10.53 10.89
N GLU A 51 21.95 -10.04 11.99
CA GLU A 51 23.30 -10.41 12.48
C GLU A 51 23.44 -11.89 12.87
N HIS A 52 22.32 -12.59 13.06
CA HIS A 52 22.26 -14.02 13.37
C HIS A 52 21.94 -14.88 12.14
N GLY A 53 21.75 -14.26 10.97
CA GLY A 53 21.45 -14.93 9.70
C GLY A 53 19.96 -15.23 9.49
N ASN A 54 19.05 -14.76 10.35
CA ASN A 54 17.61 -14.92 10.16
C ASN A 54 17.09 -13.99 9.06
N LEU A 55 16.08 -14.42 8.30
CA LEU A 55 15.45 -13.57 7.29
C LEU A 55 14.65 -12.44 7.97
N MET A 56 14.91 -11.22 7.52
CA MET A 56 14.09 -10.07 7.88
C MET A 56 13.04 -9.84 6.80
N HIS A 57 11.90 -9.30 7.20
CA HIS A 57 10.81 -8.93 6.29
C HIS A 57 10.52 -7.44 6.37
N THR A 58 10.11 -6.87 5.25
CA THR A 58 9.56 -5.51 5.14
C THR A 58 8.36 -5.51 4.23
N LYS A 59 7.78 -4.35 3.97
CA LYS A 59 6.70 -4.14 3.00
C LYS A 59 7.14 -3.07 2.01
N TRP A 60 6.83 -3.24 0.72
CA TRP A 60 7.33 -2.32 -0.31
C TRP A 60 6.76 -0.90 -0.15
N TYR A 61 5.53 -0.76 0.34
CA TYR A 61 4.90 0.56 0.56
C TYR A 61 5.71 1.46 1.51
N LEU A 62 6.44 0.87 2.48
CA LEU A 62 7.33 1.61 3.39
C LEU A 62 8.54 2.17 2.63
N SER A 63 9.21 1.33 1.84
CA SER A 63 10.37 1.72 1.04
C SER A 63 10.02 2.74 -0.04
N GLN A 64 8.83 2.59 -0.64
CA GLN A 64 8.31 3.50 -1.65
C GLN A 64 7.67 4.75 -1.07
N LYS A 65 7.52 4.89 0.26
CA LYS A 65 6.89 6.04 0.91
C LYS A 65 5.44 6.31 0.46
N VAL A 66 4.68 5.23 0.27
CA VAL A 66 3.22 5.33 0.07
C VAL A 66 2.59 5.67 1.42
N THR A 67 1.80 6.73 1.46
CA THR A 67 1.19 7.22 2.71
C THR A 67 -0.30 6.94 2.80
N HIS A 68 -1.00 6.85 1.67
CA HIS A 68 -2.43 6.59 1.62
C HIS A 68 -2.78 5.61 0.51
N TRP A 69 -3.91 4.93 0.68
CA TRP A 69 -4.51 4.09 -0.35
C TRP A 69 -6.03 4.27 -0.39
N GLN A 70 -6.65 3.85 -1.49
CA GLN A 70 -8.10 3.71 -1.60
C GLN A 70 -8.44 2.55 -2.55
N PRO A 71 -9.63 1.94 -2.44
CA PRO A 71 -10.10 0.96 -3.42
C PRO A 71 -10.05 1.53 -4.85
N MET A 72 -9.82 0.66 -5.83
CA MET A 72 -9.99 1.05 -7.23
C MET A 72 -11.44 1.50 -7.48
N PRO A 73 -11.66 2.53 -8.31
CA PRO A 73 -13.01 2.90 -8.72
C PRO A 73 -13.67 1.73 -9.47
N GLU A 74 -15.00 1.68 -9.41
CA GLU A 74 -15.75 0.72 -10.22
C GLU A 74 -15.46 0.94 -11.70
N ALA A 75 -15.31 -0.16 -12.44
CA ALA A 75 -15.17 -0.11 -13.88
C ALA A 75 -16.41 0.56 -14.51
N PRO A 76 -16.25 1.33 -15.61
CA PRO A 76 -17.38 1.93 -16.27
C PRO A 76 -18.38 0.85 -16.73
N ILE A 77 -19.66 1.13 -16.53
CA ILE A 77 -20.74 0.31 -17.06
C ILE A 77 -20.80 0.51 -18.58
N LYS A 78 -20.96 -0.57 -19.34
CA LYS A 78 -21.09 -0.54 -20.80
C LYS A 78 -22.39 0.12 -21.26
#